data_AF-V7CTL2-F1
#
_entry.id   AF-V7CTL2-F1
#
_cell.length_a   1.000
_cell.length_b   1.000
_cell.length_c   1.000
_cell.angle_alpha   90.00
_cell.angle_beta   90.00
_cell.angle_gamma   90.00
#
_symmetry.space_group_name_H-M   'P 1'
#
loop_
_entity.id
_entity.type
_entity.pdbx_description
1 polymer ?
#
loop_
_entity_poly.entity_id
_entity_poly.type
_entity_poly.pdbx_seq_one_letter_code
_entity_poly.pdbx_strand_id
1 'polypeptide(L)'
;MRVFASRTSNFFKRNLENFPYNFNFFREFAQSTAIPKKQLRVRDHGYDNYMEVEKKTRKVLKFQSIILSEPSQSLPISRLETLARRFGFTRYEAGAFILKFPHVFEIFEHP
;
A
#
# COMPACT_ATOMS: atom_id res chain seq x y z
N MET A 1 24.47 -30.51 -4.25
CA MET A 1 25.00 -29.63 -3.19
C MET A 1 23.98 -28.53 -2.92
N ARG A 2 23.51 -28.38 -1.67
CA ARG A 2 22.49 -27.38 -1.29
C ARG A 2 23.20 -26.26 -0.54
N VAL A 3 23.17 -25.04 -1.09
CA VAL A 3 23.72 -23.85 -0.44
C VAL A 3 22.57 -23.14 0.25
N PHE A 4 22.63 -23.03 1.57
CA PHE A 4 21.76 -22.17 2.37
C PHE A 4 22.56 -20.94 2.79
N ALA A 5 22.01 -19.76 2.60
CA ALA A 5 22.54 -18.53 3.16
C ALA A 5 21.56 -18.03 4.25
N SER A 6 22.03 -17.98 5.50
CA SER A 6 21.36 -17.30 6.60
C SER A 6 22.06 -15.97 6.85
N ARG A 7 21.29 -14.89 6.99
CA ARG A 7 21.82 -13.60 7.46
C ARG A 7 21.58 -13.51 8.96
N THR A 8 22.64 -13.64 9.73
CA THR A 8 22.64 -13.51 11.18
C THR A 8 22.35 -12.07 11.59
N SER A 9 21.38 -11.91 12.47
CA SER A 9 21.16 -10.69 13.25
C SER A 9 22.22 -10.60 14.36
N ASN A 10 22.53 -9.35 14.74
CA ASN A 10 23.02 -8.87 16.04
C ASN A 10 24.28 -8.01 15.92
N PHE A 11 24.09 -6.69 15.82
CA PHE A 11 25.16 -5.74 16.13
C PHE A 11 24.58 -4.45 16.71
N PHE A 12 24.23 -4.49 18.00
CA PHE A 12 24.67 -3.54 19.04
C PHE A 12 23.86 -3.78 20.32
N LYS A 13 24.46 -4.49 21.27
CA LYS A 13 24.12 -4.38 22.68
C LYS A 13 24.95 -3.23 23.26
N ARG A 14 24.31 -2.19 23.80
CA ARG A 14 24.86 -1.40 24.89
C ARG A 14 23.83 -1.38 26.01
N ASN A 15 24.28 -1.83 27.18
CA ASN A 15 23.51 -1.88 28.42
C ASN A 15 23.34 -0.47 29.01
N LEU A 16 22.13 -0.23 29.49
CA LEU A 16 21.71 0.48 30.71
C LEU A 16 22.60 1.62 31.25
N GLU A 17 22.07 2.85 31.15
CA GLU A 17 21.97 3.72 32.33
C GLU A 17 20.54 4.26 32.44
N ASN A 18 20.00 4.17 33.65
CA ASN A 18 18.65 4.54 34.03
C ASN A 18 18.44 6.04 33.92
N PHE A 19 17.54 6.48 33.05
CA PHE A 19 16.92 7.79 33.16
C PHE A 19 15.40 7.60 33.35
N PRO A 20 14.82 7.96 34.50
CA PRO A 20 13.39 7.91 34.69
C PRO A 20 12.78 9.17 34.10
N TYR A 21 12.84 9.33 32.78
CA TYR A 21 11.98 10.29 32.11
C TYR A 21 10.75 9.54 31.64
N ASN A 22 9.78 9.51 32.56
CA ASN A 22 8.39 9.21 32.28
C ASN A 22 7.88 10.28 31.29
N PHE A 23 8.22 10.13 30.00
CA PHE A 23 7.60 10.88 28.93
C PHE A 23 6.18 10.35 28.79
N ASN A 24 5.32 10.81 29.71
CA ASN A 24 3.90 10.89 29.46
C ASN A 24 3.75 11.74 28.20
N PHE A 25 3.70 11.09 27.03
CA PHE A 25 3.13 11.68 25.84
C PHE A 25 1.67 11.93 26.15
N PHE A 26 1.38 13.04 26.82
CA PHE A 26 0.07 13.66 26.76
C PHE A 26 -0.13 13.98 25.29
N ARG A 27 -0.78 13.06 24.56
CA ARG A 27 -1.34 13.36 23.27
C ARG A 27 -2.45 14.36 23.56
N GLU A 28 -2.14 15.64 23.47
CA GLU A 28 -3.17 16.67 23.44
C GLU A 28 -4.16 16.22 22.39
N PHE A 29 -5.40 15.96 22.82
CA PHE A 29 -6.48 15.72 21.88
C PHE A 29 -6.50 16.95 20.99
N ALA A 30 -6.16 16.76 19.70
CA ALA A 30 -6.31 17.81 18.72
C ALA A 30 -7.73 18.36 18.92
N GLN A 31 -7.83 19.63 19.30
CA GLN A 31 -9.10 20.33 19.42
C GLN A 31 -9.86 19.97 18.15
N SER A 32 -10.99 19.28 18.29
CA SER A 32 -11.87 18.99 17.18
C SER A 32 -12.22 20.36 16.60
N THR A 33 -11.58 20.74 15.51
CA THR A 33 -11.95 21.92 14.75
C THR A 33 -13.33 21.58 14.22
N ALA A 34 -14.35 21.93 15.00
CA ALA A 34 -15.73 21.70 14.68
C ALA A 34 -15.91 22.23 13.26
N ILE A 35 -16.11 21.30 12.32
CA ILE A 35 -16.28 21.62 10.90
C ILE A 35 -17.34 22.73 10.89
N PRO A 36 -17.03 23.92 10.35
CA PRO A 36 -17.91 25.07 10.45
C PRO A 36 -19.29 24.64 9.95
N LYS A 37 -20.29 24.69 10.85
CA LYS A 37 -21.65 24.13 10.67
C LYS A 37 -22.42 24.69 9.45
N LYS A 38 -21.83 25.64 8.73
CA LYS A 38 -22.44 26.42 7.65
C LYS A 38 -21.65 26.45 6.34
N GLN A 39 -20.69 25.53 6.12
CA GLN A 39 -20.19 25.32 4.76
C GLN A 39 -21.25 24.56 3.97
N LEU A 40 -21.82 25.22 2.94
CA LEU A 40 -22.59 24.54 1.89
C LEU A 40 -21.68 23.47 1.29
N ARG A 41 -22.00 22.20 1.53
CA ARG A 41 -21.35 21.07 0.86
C ARG A 41 -21.80 21.08 -0.61
N VAL A 42 -21.24 21.98 -1.40
CA VAL A 42 -21.40 21.98 -2.85
C VAL A 42 -20.43 20.96 -3.40
N ARG A 43 -20.97 19.98 -4.11
CA ARG A 43 -20.18 18.92 -4.75
C ARG A 43 -19.53 19.49 -6.01
N ASP A 44 -18.21 19.41 -6.10
CA ASP A 44 -17.49 19.81 -7.32
C ASP A 44 -17.37 18.61 -8.27
N HIS A 45 -18.10 18.70 -9.38
CA HIS A 45 -18.10 17.67 -10.42
C HIS A 45 -16.76 17.58 -11.17
N GLY A 46 -16.03 18.68 -11.31
CA GLY A 46 -14.69 18.67 -11.92
C GLY A 46 -13.71 17.91 -11.05
N TYR A 47 -13.72 18.20 -9.74
CA TYR A 47 -12.91 17.48 -8.77
C TYR A 47 -13.31 15.99 -8.68
N ASP A 48 -14.60 15.66 -8.73
CA ASP A 48 -15.06 14.26 -8.75
C ASP A 48 -14.45 13.47 -9.92
N ASN A 49 -14.46 14.04 -11.13
CA ASN A 49 -13.89 13.40 -12.31
C ASN A 49 -12.38 13.16 -12.14
N TYR A 50 -11.66 14.14 -11.61
CA TYR A 50 -10.25 14.00 -11.28
C TYR A 50 -10.03 12.88 -10.25
N MET A 51 -10.84 12.86 -9.19
CA MET A 51 -10.74 11.85 -8.13
C MET A 51 -11.02 10.44 -8.63
N GLU A 52 -11.90 10.24 -9.61
CA GLU A 52 -12.12 8.93 -10.24
C GLU A 52 -10.90 8.43 -11.03
N VAL A 53 -10.16 9.33 -11.68
CA VAL A 53 -8.89 9.00 -12.34
C VAL A 53 -7.82 8.69 -11.29
N GLU A 54 -7.68 9.54 -10.27
CA GLU A 54 -6.69 9.35 -9.19
C GLU A 54 -6.85 8.01 -8.47
N LYS A 55 -8.09 7.61 -8.16
CA LYS A 55 -8.38 6.31 -7.54
C LYS A 55 -7.86 5.13 -8.39
N LYS A 56 -7.97 5.21 -9.71
CA LYS A 56 -7.45 4.18 -10.63
C LYS A 56 -5.93 4.20 -10.64
N THR A 57 -5.33 5.38 -10.75
CA THR A 57 -3.87 5.55 -10.71
C THR A 57 -3.27 5.00 -9.41
N ARG A 58 -3.89 5.27 -8.27
CA ARG A 58 -3.47 4.73 -6.97
C ARG A 58 -3.50 3.21 -6.93
N LYS A 59 -4.49 2.56 -7.57
CA LYS A 59 -4.53 1.10 -7.70
C LYS A 59 -3.39 0.58 -8.57
N VAL A 60 -3.10 1.25 -9.70
CA VAL A 60 -1.96 0.90 -10.57
C VAL A 60 -0.64 0.96 -9.79
N LEU A 61 -0.39 2.05 -9.05
CA LEU A 61 0.84 2.21 -8.27
C LEU A 61 1.01 1.12 -7.20
N LYS A 62 -0.09 0.69 -6.57
CA LYS A 62 -0.07 -0.46 -5.65
C LYS A 62 0.38 -1.73 -6.36
N PHE A 63 -0.19 -2.05 -7.53
CA PHE A 63 0.21 -3.22 -8.30
C PHE A 63 1.68 -3.14 -8.75
N GLN A 64 2.12 -1.97 -9.22
CA GLN A 64 3.52 -1.74 -9.57
C GLN A 64 4.44 -2.02 -8.38
N SER A 65 4.12 -1.51 -7.19
CA SER A 65 4.93 -1.75 -5.99
C SER A 65 5.03 -3.23 -5.62
N ILE A 66 3.95 -4.01 -5.84
CA ILE A 66 3.93 -5.45 -5.60
C ILE A 66 4.81 -6.18 -6.62
N ILE A 67 4.69 -5.84 -7.90
CA ILE A 67 5.46 -6.47 -8.98
C ILE A 67 6.96 -6.20 -8.81
N LEU A 68 7.32 -4.96 -8.50
CA LEU A 68 8.72 -4.55 -8.29
C LEU A 68 9.33 -5.13 -6.99
N SER A 69 8.50 -5.57 -6.04
CA SER A 69 9.00 -6.22 -4.82
C SER A 69 9.54 -7.63 -5.07
N GLU A 70 9.17 -8.25 -6.20
CA GLU A 70 9.62 -9.58 -6.57
C GLU A 70 10.86 -9.49 -7.46
N PRO A 71 11.85 -10.39 -7.27
CA PRO A 71 13.11 -10.34 -8.01
C PRO A 71 12.94 -10.58 -9.51
N SER A 72 11.91 -11.31 -9.92
CA SER A 72 11.58 -11.62 -11.32
C SER A 72 10.84 -10.49 -12.04
N GLN A 73 10.45 -9.41 -11.33
CA GLN A 73 9.62 -8.31 -11.84
C GLN A 73 8.34 -8.76 -12.57
N SER A 74 7.90 -9.98 -12.29
CA SER A 74 6.76 -10.64 -12.93
C SER A 74 6.13 -11.58 -11.91
N LEU A 75 4.80 -11.67 -11.95
CA LEU A 75 4.02 -12.40 -10.96
C LEU A 75 2.90 -13.18 -11.63
N PRO A 76 2.68 -14.46 -11.26
CA PRO A 76 1.50 -15.18 -11.70
C PRO A 76 0.24 -14.56 -11.06
N ILE A 77 -0.87 -14.53 -11.81
CA ILE A 77 -2.13 -13.89 -11.40
C ILE A 77 -2.64 -14.44 -10.06
N SER A 78 -2.51 -15.75 -9.82
CA SER A 78 -2.92 -16.41 -8.58
C SER A 78 -2.18 -15.89 -7.33
N ARG A 79 -0.86 -15.63 -7.46
CA ARG A 79 -0.04 -15.04 -6.38
C ARG A 79 -0.37 -13.57 -6.21
N LEU A 80 -0.57 -12.86 -7.31
CA LEU A 80 -0.95 -11.46 -7.28
C LEU A 80 -2.27 -11.24 -6.54
N GLU A 81 -3.30 -12.05 -6.79
CA GLU A 81 -4.57 -11.97 -6.04
C GLU A 81 -4.37 -12.15 -4.54
N THR A 82 -3.48 -13.08 -4.15
CA THR A 82 -3.19 -13.34 -2.74
C THR A 82 -2.47 -12.17 -2.08
N LEU A 83 -1.52 -11.54 -2.78
CA LEU A 83 -0.80 -10.36 -2.29
C LEU A 83 -1.69 -9.12 -2.28
N ALA A 84 -2.50 -8.90 -3.31
CA ALA A 84 -3.41 -7.77 -3.43
C ALA A 84 -4.45 -7.71 -2.30
N ARG A 85 -4.90 -8.87 -1.78
CA ARG A 85 -5.80 -8.92 -0.61
C ARG A 85 -5.23 -8.19 0.62
N ARG A 86 -3.90 -8.18 0.80
CA ARG A 86 -3.26 -7.46 1.92
C ARG A 86 -3.39 -5.94 1.80
N PHE A 87 -3.63 -5.43 0.58
CA PHE A 87 -3.74 -4.00 0.28
C PHE A 87 -5.20 -3.52 0.12
N GLY A 88 -6.17 -4.37 0.48
CA GLY A 88 -7.60 -4.05 0.50
C GLY A 88 -8.33 -4.31 -0.83
N PHE A 89 -7.75 -5.08 -1.75
CA PHE A 89 -8.46 -5.52 -2.95
C PHE A 89 -9.40 -6.70 -2.63
N THR A 90 -10.56 -6.72 -3.27
CA THR A 90 -11.52 -7.81 -3.12
C THR A 90 -11.06 -9.06 -3.90
N ARG A 91 -11.67 -10.21 -3.62
CA ARG A 91 -11.33 -11.48 -4.30
C ARG A 91 -11.64 -11.34 -5.79
N TYR A 92 -10.72 -11.77 -6.66
CA TYR A 92 -10.81 -11.69 -8.13
C TYR A 92 -10.79 -10.28 -8.74
N GLU A 93 -10.71 -9.21 -7.94
CA GLU A 93 -10.66 -7.84 -8.48
C GLU A 93 -9.32 -7.53 -9.14
N ALA A 94 -8.22 -8.08 -8.63
CA ALA A 94 -6.89 -7.79 -9.14
C ALA A 94 -6.71 -8.25 -10.61
N GLY A 95 -7.13 -9.48 -10.92
CA GLY A 95 -7.10 -10.00 -12.29
C GLY A 95 -7.98 -9.18 -13.23
N ALA A 96 -9.23 -8.92 -12.83
CA ALA A 96 -10.16 -8.12 -13.62
C ALA A 96 -9.66 -6.68 -13.86
N PHE A 97 -9.00 -6.09 -12.86
CA PHE A 97 -8.40 -4.76 -12.97
C PHE A 97 -7.26 -4.75 -14.00
N ILE A 98 -6.35 -5.72 -13.95
CA ILE A 98 -5.23 -5.79 -14.91
C ILE A 98 -5.74 -5.94 -16.34
N LEU A 99 -6.71 -6.84 -16.56
CA LEU A 99 -7.31 -7.05 -17.87
C LEU A 99 -8.01 -5.80 -18.43
N LYS A 100 -8.47 -4.90 -17.56
CA LYS A 100 -9.08 -3.62 -17.96
C LYS A 100 -8.05 -2.61 -18.47
N PHE A 101 -6.78 -2.76 -18.11
CA PHE A 101 -5.71 -1.83 -18.45
C PHE A 101 -4.54 -2.57 -19.14
N PRO A 102 -4.76 -3.14 -20.34
CA PRO A 102 -3.72 -3.89 -21.06
C PRO A 102 -2.55 -3.01 -21.52
N HIS A 103 -2.75 -1.69 -21.60
CA HIS A 103 -1.69 -0.73 -21.93
C HIS A 103 -0.78 -0.40 -20.75
N VAL A 104 -1.15 -0.78 -19.52
CA VAL A 104 -0.37 -0.53 -18.31
C VAL A 104 0.43 -1.75 -17.89
N PHE A 105 -0.08 -2.96 -18.16
CA PHE A 105 0.51 -4.21 -17.71
C PHE A 105 0.78 -5.14 -18.89
N GLU A 106 1.97 -5.72 -18.94
CA GLU A 106 2.30 -6.79 -19.87
C GLU A 106 1.79 -8.13 -19.32
N ILE A 107 0.93 -8.81 -20.08
CA ILE A 107 0.34 -10.08 -19.70
C ILE A 107 0.95 -11.16 -20.59
N PHE A 108 1.62 -12.12 -19.95
CA PHE A 108 2.21 -13.28 -20.63
C PHE A 108 1.33 -14.50 -20.39
N GLU A 109 0.82 -15.08 -21.46
CA GLU A 109 0.19 -16.40 -21.41
C GLU A 109 1.26 -17.44 -21.76
N HIS A 110 1.41 -18.44 -20.89
CA HIS A 110 2.24 -19.60 -21.20
C HIS A 110 1.39 -20.60 -22.00
N PRO A 111 1.90 -21.17 -23.10
CA PRO A 111 1.18 -22.15 -23.91
C PRO A 111 0.90 -23.47 -23.17
#